data_AF-A0A2E4T4J5-F1
#
_entry.id   AF-A0A2E4T4J5-F1
#
_cell.length_a   1.000
_cell.length_b   1.000
_cell.length_c   1.000
_cell.angle_alpha   90.00
_cell.angle_beta   90.00
_cell.angle_gamma   90.00
#
_symmetry.space_group_name_H-M   'P 1'
#
loop_
_entity.id
_entity.type
_entity.pdbx_description
1 polymer ?
#
loop_
_entity_poly.entity_id
_entity_poly.type
_entity_poly.pdbx_seq_one_letter_code
_entity_poly.pdbx_strand_id
1 'polypeptide(L)'
;MAGLGKVARGKRRWVGIQISPVADSRESCHKILENQLAGIDWKMYDCEPDDSGTLAIIRVALEDCDETISRLNDSEIIETLTKSGKIRLVRKRIGFNQKE
;
A
#
# COMPACT_ATOMS: atom_id res chain seq x y z
N MET A 1 9.15 34.34 13.83
CA MET A 1 8.28 33.65 12.85
C MET A 1 8.15 32.20 13.28
N ALA A 2 6.99 31.83 13.84
CA ALA A 2 6.74 30.52 14.42
C ALA A 2 6.78 29.43 13.34
N GLY A 3 7.48 28.34 13.64
CA GLY A 3 7.79 27.26 12.70
C GLY A 3 6.54 26.72 12.00
N LEU A 4 6.68 26.52 10.69
CA LEU A 4 5.75 25.75 9.84
C LEU A 4 5.46 24.43 10.56
N GLY A 5 4.31 24.42 11.23
CA GLY A 5 3.93 23.38 12.16
C GLY A 5 3.89 22.03 11.45
N LYS A 6 3.93 20.96 12.25
CA LYS A 6 3.68 19.57 11.84
C LYS A 6 2.46 19.34 10.90
N VAL A 7 1.65 20.37 10.68
CA VAL A 7 0.52 20.49 9.75
C VAL A 7 0.93 20.51 8.27
N ALA A 8 2.14 20.96 7.91
CA ALA A 8 2.56 21.05 6.50
C ALA A 8 3.08 19.72 5.89
N ARG A 9 3.29 18.68 6.72
CA ARG A 9 3.54 17.32 6.23
C ARG A 9 2.20 16.62 6.11
N GLY A 10 1.63 16.62 4.89
CA GLY A 10 0.39 15.91 4.59
C GLY A 10 0.35 14.55 5.28
N LYS A 11 -0.73 14.29 6.02
CA LYS A 11 -0.89 13.03 6.76
C LYS A 11 -0.94 11.90 5.75
N ARG A 12 -0.28 10.79 6.08
CA ARG A 12 -0.14 9.63 5.18
C ARG A 12 -0.62 8.38 5.88
N ARG A 13 -1.10 7.42 5.09
CA ARG A 13 -1.42 6.07 5.55
C ARG A 13 -0.60 5.06 4.78
N TRP A 14 -0.18 4.03 5.50
CA TRP A 14 0.40 2.83 4.93
C TRP A 14 -0.70 1.79 4.79
N VAL A 15 -0.81 1.20 3.62
CA VAL A 15 -1.79 0.17 3.29
C VAL A 15 -1.01 -1.06 2.84
N GLY A 16 -1.27 -2.18 3.52
CA GLY A 16 -0.79 -3.50 3.12
C GLY A 16 -1.86 -4.18 2.29
N ILE A 17 -1.46 -4.68 1.14
CA ILE A 17 -2.34 -5.31 0.16
C ILE A 17 -1.77 -6.67 -0.26
N GLN A 18 -2.64 -7.52 -0.75
CA GLN A 18 -2.29 -8.77 -1.41
C GLN A 18 -2.83 -8.73 -2.84
N ILE A 19 -2.00 -9.15 -3.80
CA ILE A 19 -2.37 -9.27 -5.20
C ILE A 19 -2.35 -10.76 -5.54
N SER A 20 -3.47 -11.31 -6.00
CA SER A 20 -3.59 -12.72 -6.38
C SER A 20 -4.16 -12.82 -7.80
N PRO A 21 -3.58 -13.63 -8.71
CA PRO A 21 -2.44 -14.53 -8.51
C PRO A 21 -1.09 -13.80 -8.33
N VAL A 22 -0.06 -14.55 -7.91
CA VAL A 22 1.32 -14.04 -7.72
C VAL A 22 1.76 -13.30 -8.98
N ALA A 23 2.17 -12.05 -8.82
CA ALA A 23 2.72 -11.28 -9.92
C ALA A 23 4.15 -11.73 -10.23
N ASP A 24 4.44 -11.96 -11.51
CA ASP A 24 5.78 -12.34 -12.00
C ASP A 24 6.88 -11.35 -11.64
N SER A 25 6.53 -10.07 -11.41
CA SER A 25 7.53 -9.01 -11.18
C SER A 25 6.94 -7.80 -10.45
N ARG A 26 7.83 -7.09 -9.74
CA ARG A 26 7.51 -5.81 -9.08
C ARG A 26 6.92 -4.79 -10.05
N GLU A 27 7.39 -4.77 -11.30
CA GLU A 27 6.86 -3.87 -12.34
C GLU A 27 5.40 -4.19 -12.70
N SER A 28 5.06 -5.48 -12.79
CA SER A 28 3.69 -5.93 -13.02
C SER A 28 2.77 -5.49 -11.87
N CYS A 29 3.19 -5.68 -10.61
CA CYS A 29 2.46 -5.15 -9.45
C CYS A 29 2.26 -3.64 -9.55
N HIS A 30 3.32 -2.91 -9.91
CA HIS A 30 3.25 -1.46 -10.03
C HIS A 30 2.22 -1.04 -11.09
N LYS A 31 2.20 -1.71 -12.24
CA LYS A 31 1.29 -1.40 -13.34
C LYS A 31 -0.17 -1.71 -13.00
N ILE A 32 -0.42 -2.81 -12.29
CA ILE A 32 -1.75 -3.15 -11.77
C ILE A 32 -2.25 -2.05 -10.83
N LEU A 33 -1.41 -1.62 -9.90
CA LEU A 33 -1.75 -0.56 -8.94
C LEU A 33 -1.89 0.81 -9.61
N GLU A 34 -1.08 1.11 -10.61
CA GLU A 34 -1.17 2.35 -11.39
C GLU A 34 -2.52 2.47 -12.11
N ASN A 35 -3.01 1.36 -12.67
CA ASN A 35 -4.34 1.31 -13.29
C ASN A 35 -5.46 1.46 -12.24
N GLN A 36 -5.41 0.73 -11.12
CA GLN A 36 -6.47 0.80 -10.09
C GLN A 36 -6.49 2.14 -9.34
N LEU A 37 -5.32 2.73 -9.09
CA LEU A 37 -5.15 3.98 -8.34
C LEU A 37 -4.89 5.16 -9.27
N ALA A 38 -5.34 5.09 -10.53
CA ALA A 38 -5.19 6.17 -11.49
C ALA A 38 -5.79 7.47 -10.94
N GLY A 39 -4.97 8.53 -10.87
CA GLY A 39 -5.38 9.83 -10.32
C GLY A 39 -5.22 9.99 -8.80
N ILE A 40 -4.75 8.98 -8.08
CA ILE A 40 -4.41 9.06 -6.64
C ILE A 40 -2.90 9.14 -6.47
N ASP A 41 -2.40 10.00 -5.57
CA ASP A 41 -0.97 10.01 -5.21
C ASP A 41 -0.64 8.83 -4.29
N TRP A 42 0.06 7.83 -4.84
CA TRP A 42 0.49 6.67 -4.11
C TRP A 42 1.96 6.34 -4.40
N LYS A 43 2.59 5.56 -3.51
CA LYS A 43 3.95 5.05 -3.71
C LYS A 43 4.11 3.64 -3.18
N MET A 44 4.57 2.72 -4.02
CA MET A 44 4.96 1.36 -3.60
C MET A 44 6.27 1.39 -2.80
N TYR A 45 6.27 0.73 -1.65
CA TYR A 45 7.47 0.52 -0.83
C TYR A 45 7.93 -0.92 -0.93
N ASP A 46 7.21 -1.82 -0.26
CA ASP A 46 7.53 -3.24 -0.22
C ASP A 46 6.68 -3.99 -1.24
N CYS A 47 7.26 -5.02 -1.85
CA CYS A 47 6.59 -5.91 -2.78
C CYS A 47 7.36 -7.22 -2.77
N GLU A 48 6.79 -8.27 -2.20
CA GLU A 48 7.40 -9.60 -2.16
C GLU A 48 6.35 -10.67 -2.52
N PRO A 49 6.72 -11.67 -3.32
CA PRO A 49 5.87 -12.82 -3.55
C PRO A 49 5.73 -13.62 -2.24
N ASP A 50 4.54 -14.14 -2.02
CA ASP A 50 4.11 -15.01 -0.94
C ASP A 50 3.44 -16.26 -1.53
N ASP A 51 3.25 -17.31 -0.74
CA ASP A 51 2.68 -18.59 -1.19
C ASP A 51 1.26 -18.41 -1.78
N SER A 52 0.48 -17.44 -1.26
CA SER A 52 -0.90 -17.18 -1.69
C SER A 52 -1.05 -16.03 -2.72
N GLY A 53 0.02 -15.31 -3.06
CA GLY A 53 -0.07 -14.11 -3.89
C GLY A 53 1.16 -13.22 -3.78
N THR A 54 1.07 -11.95 -4.14
CA THR A 54 2.12 -10.96 -3.92
C THR A 54 1.68 -9.96 -2.88
N LEU A 55 2.44 -9.87 -1.80
CA LEU A 55 2.22 -8.89 -0.75
C LEU A 55 2.90 -7.59 -1.14
N ALA A 56 2.18 -6.48 -1.01
CA ALA A 56 2.74 -5.15 -1.25
C ALA A 56 2.34 -4.16 -0.16
N ILE A 57 3.20 -3.17 0.06
CA ILE A 57 2.90 -2.02 0.92
C ILE A 57 2.94 -0.76 0.08
N ILE A 58 1.84 -0.03 0.08
CA ILE A 58 1.73 1.28 -0.55
C ILE A 58 1.58 2.38 0.51
N ARG A 59 2.06 3.56 0.15
CA ARG A 59 1.87 4.80 0.89
C ARG A 59 0.91 5.68 0.12
N VAL A 60 -0.14 6.13 0.78
CA VAL A 60 -1.14 7.06 0.21
C VAL A 60 -1.34 8.27 1.12
N ALA A 61 -1.93 9.33 0.59
CA ALA A 61 -2.42 10.43 1.42
C ALA A 61 -3.54 9.93 2.34
N LEU A 62 -3.69 10.57 3.50
CA LEU A 62 -4.74 10.17 4.46
C LEU A 62 -6.15 10.46 3.91
N GLU A 63 -6.29 11.55 3.14
CA GLU A 63 -7.54 11.94 2.49
C GLU A 63 -8.00 10.90 1.47
N ASP A 64 -7.09 10.43 0.62
CA ASP A 64 -7.38 9.42 -0.41
C ASP A 64 -7.39 7.98 0.14
N CYS A 65 -7.10 7.77 1.43
CA CYS A 65 -6.92 6.43 1.97
C CYS A 65 -8.19 5.57 1.85
N ASP A 66 -9.35 6.15 2.07
CA ASP A 66 -10.60 5.39 2.00
C ASP A 66 -10.96 5.05 0.55
N GLU A 67 -10.82 6.02 -0.35
CA GLU A 67 -11.01 5.84 -1.79
C GLU A 67 -10.02 4.82 -2.37
N THR A 68 -8.75 4.90 -1.99
CA THR A 68 -7.72 3.92 -2.36
C THR A 68 -8.19 2.52 -1.99
N ILE A 69 -8.66 2.31 -0.76
CA ILE A 69 -9.09 0.99 -0.29
C ILE A 69 -10.32 0.52 -1.06
N SER A 70 -11.29 1.42 -1.33
CA SER A 70 -12.44 1.08 -2.14
C SER A 70 -12.04 0.61 -3.54
N ARG A 71 -11.12 1.32 -4.22
CA ARG A 71 -10.66 0.96 -5.58
C ARG A 71 -9.80 -0.30 -5.62
N LEU A 72 -9.05 -0.58 -4.54
CA LEU A 72 -8.29 -1.82 -4.43
C LEU A 72 -9.25 -3.01 -4.30
N ASN A 73 -10.21 -2.96 -3.36
CA ASN A 73 -11.14 -4.07 -3.15
C ASN A 73 -12.25 -4.18 -4.22
N ASP A 74 -12.40 -3.18 -5.10
CA ASP A 74 -13.21 -3.28 -6.31
C ASP A 74 -12.59 -4.25 -7.33
N SER A 75 -11.27 -4.46 -7.24
CA SER A 75 -10.57 -5.43 -8.07
C SER A 75 -10.68 -6.84 -7.51
N GLU A 76 -11.03 -7.81 -8.35
CA GLU A 76 -11.05 -9.23 -7.96
C GLU A 76 -9.65 -9.80 -7.67
N ILE A 77 -8.60 -9.10 -8.12
CA ILE A 77 -7.21 -9.54 -7.98
C ILE A 77 -6.47 -8.85 -6.83
N ILE A 78 -7.06 -7.84 -6.17
CA ILE A 78 -6.39 -7.10 -5.09
C ILE A 78 -7.26 -7.10 -3.83
N GLU A 79 -6.67 -7.47 -2.71
CA GLU A 79 -7.31 -7.39 -1.41
C GLU A 79 -6.53 -6.48 -0.47
N THR A 80 -7.24 -5.64 0.30
CA THR A 80 -6.62 -4.84 1.35
C THR A 80 -6.54 -5.62 2.65
N LEU A 81 -5.33 -5.97 3.09
CA LEU A 81 -5.11 -6.70 4.34
C LEU A 81 -5.15 -5.77 5.58
N THR A 82 -4.49 -4.61 5.52
CA THR A 82 -4.42 -3.71 6.69
C THR A 82 -4.04 -2.27 6.36
N LYS A 83 -4.44 -1.31 7.22
CA LYS A 83 -3.98 0.09 7.15
C LYS A 83 -3.44 0.60 8.48
N SER A 84 -2.32 1.33 8.47
CA SER A 84 -1.74 1.96 9.66
C SER A 84 -1.03 3.27 9.36
N GLY A 85 -0.87 4.13 10.37
CA GLY A 85 -0.03 5.33 10.27
C GLY A 85 1.48 5.02 10.31
N LYS A 86 1.85 3.76 10.61
CA LYS A 86 3.26 3.32 10.75
C LYS A 86 3.51 2.09 9.88
N ILE A 87 4.46 2.19 8.95
CA ILE A 87 4.89 1.07 8.08
C ILE A 87 5.29 -0.17 8.88
N ARG A 88 5.99 0.01 10.01
CA ARG A 88 6.39 -1.10 10.91
C ARG A 88 5.21 -1.95 11.39
N LEU A 89 4.04 -1.32 11.61
CA LEU A 89 2.83 -2.05 12.02
C LEU A 89 2.19 -2.78 10.84
N VAL A 90 2.23 -2.21 9.64
CA VAL A 90 1.73 -2.87 8.43
C VAL A 90 2.57 -4.10 8.13
N ARG A 91 3.90 -3.96 8.07
CA ARG A 91 4.84 -5.07 7.85
C ARG A 91 4.62 -6.23 8.81
N LYS A 92 4.52 -5.94 10.11
CA LYS A 92 4.27 -6.95 11.15
C LYS A 92 2.96 -7.70 10.95
N ARG A 93 1.91 -7.03 10.46
CA ARG A 93 0.57 -7.62 10.30
C ARG A 93 0.44 -8.47 9.05
N ILE A 94 1.06 -8.06 7.95
CA ILE A 94 1.00 -8.80 6.69
C ILE A 94 2.14 -9.82 6.55
N GLY A 95 2.93 -10.03 7.61
CA GLY A 95 3.93 -11.10 7.60
C GLY A 95 5.18 -10.79 6.78
N PHE A 96 5.52 -9.52 6.53
CA PHE A 96 6.88 -9.12 6.14
C PHE A 96 7.81 -9.38 7.31
N ASN A 97 8.12 -10.65 7.52
CA ASN A 97 9.01 -11.11 8.55
C ASN A 97 10.41 -10.73 8.06
N GLN A 98 11.06 -9.83 8.79
CA GLN A 98 12.48 -9.58 8.58
C GLN A 98 13.15 -10.94 8.74
N LYS A 99 13.67 -11.50 7.63
CA LYS A 99 14.64 -12.59 7.73
C LYS A 99 15.76 -12.08 8.62
N GLU A 100 15.82 -12.58 9.84
CA GLU A 100 17.03 -12.57 10.67
C GLU A 100 17.97 -13.67 10.17
#